data_AF-A7AWG2-F1
#
_entry.id   AF-A7AWG2-F1
#
_cell.length_a   1.000
_cell.length_b   1.000
_cell.length_c   1.000
_cell.angle_alpha   90.00
_cell.angle_beta   90.00
_cell.angle_gamma   90.00
#
_symmetry.space_group_name_H-M   'P 1'
#
loop_
_entity.id
_entity.type
_entity.pdbx_description
1 polymer ?
#
loop_
_entity_poly.entity_id
_entity_poly.type
_entity_poly.pdbx_seq_one_letter_code
_entity_poly.pdbx_strand_id
1 'polypeptide(L)'
;MQEDVEVDTTAEVIELTEAWSLCNEDIYRIANQLLSLAFAAKYFGTDFNRARIWDCCVAFYAELRALGEQVEPRANFNYDCVHQILKRTLDPEFVKQENEDVLVEEDKTAVFSICPISRRPISHPVSQRFSSGEDSCDHVFDHTSIEELLRSSNFNVVNCPVAGMS
;
A
#
# COMPACT_ATOMS: atom_id res chain seq x y z
N MET A 1 2.51 39.58 -48.32
CA MET A 1 2.72 39.56 -46.86
C MET A 1 2.52 38.12 -46.42
N GLN A 2 3.62 37.39 -46.26
CA GLN A 2 3.62 36.14 -45.51
C GLN A 2 3.81 36.56 -44.06
N GLU A 3 2.78 36.36 -43.24
CA GLU A 3 2.94 36.41 -41.79
C GLU A 3 3.63 35.12 -41.38
N ASP A 4 4.90 35.23 -41.01
CA ASP A 4 5.62 34.17 -40.31
C ASP A 4 4.95 34.00 -38.95
N VAL A 5 4.17 32.93 -38.81
CA VAL A 5 3.69 32.46 -37.51
C VAL A 5 4.90 31.87 -36.81
N GLU A 6 5.60 32.66 -35.99
CA GLU A 6 6.48 32.13 -34.95
C GLU A 6 5.61 31.26 -34.04
N VAL A 7 5.63 29.95 -34.31
CA VAL A 7 5.10 28.95 -33.38
C VAL A 7 5.94 29.11 -32.11
N ASP A 8 5.31 29.50 -31.01
CA ASP A 8 5.96 29.69 -29.71
C ASP A 8 6.37 28.33 -29.14
N THR A 9 7.45 27.79 -29.69
CA THR A 9 8.09 26.53 -29.29
C THR A 9 8.50 26.53 -27.82
N THR A 10 8.61 27.71 -27.20
CA THR A 10 8.97 27.86 -25.79
C THR A 10 7.84 27.41 -24.87
N ALA A 11 6.59 27.76 -25.20
CA ALA A 11 5.42 27.35 -24.43
C ALA A 11 5.21 25.83 -24.49
N GLU A 12 5.35 25.23 -25.68
CA GLU A 12 5.22 23.79 -25.88
C GLU A 12 6.28 23.00 -25.10
N VAL A 13 7.53 23.47 -25.07
CA VAL A 13 8.61 22.85 -24.28
C VAL A 13 8.34 22.93 -22.78
N ILE A 14 7.78 24.04 -22.28
CA ILE A 14 7.40 24.20 -20.88
C ILE A 14 6.28 23.21 -20.52
N GLU A 15 5.22 23.13 -21.31
CA GLU A 15 4.10 22.23 -21.09
C GLU A 15 4.54 20.75 -21.07
N LEU A 16 5.43 20.35 -21.99
CA LEU A 16 6.00 19.01 -22.02
C LEU A 16 6.85 18.71 -20.78
N THR A 17 7.58 19.70 -20.27
CA THR A 17 8.42 19.56 -19.07
C THR A 17 7.55 19.44 -17.82
N GLU A 18 6.49 20.23 -17.70
CA GLU A 18 5.53 20.16 -16.59
C GLU A 18 4.77 18.83 -16.59
N ALA A 19 4.30 18.38 -17.76
CA ALA A 19 3.66 17.08 -17.90
C ALA A 19 4.60 15.93 -17.50
N TRP A 20 5.88 16.00 -17.87
CA TRP A 20 6.88 15.01 -17.48
C TRP A 20 7.14 14.96 -15.98
N SER A 21 7.19 16.13 -15.34
CA SER A 21 7.33 16.26 -13.89
C SER A 21 6.15 15.59 -13.15
N LEU A 22 4.92 15.82 -13.63
CA LEU A 22 3.73 15.16 -13.10
C LEU A 22 3.77 13.63 -13.27
N CYS A 23 4.24 13.14 -14.41
CA CYS A 23 4.41 11.69 -14.61
C CYS A 23 5.42 11.09 -13.61
N ASN A 24 6.52 11.78 -13.29
CA ASN A 24 7.49 11.33 -12.28
C ASN A 24 6.91 11.33 -10.86
N GLU A 25 6.06 12.31 -10.53
CA GLU A 25 5.29 12.31 -9.29
C GLU A 25 4.33 11.12 -9.19
N ASP A 26 3.64 10.79 -10.29
CA ASP A 26 2.74 9.65 -10.34
C ASP A 26 3.48 8.31 -10.22
N ILE A 27 4.64 8.14 -10.86
CA ILE A 27 5.49 6.94 -10.71
C ILE A 27 5.84 6.71 -9.23
N TYR A 28 6.27 7.76 -8.54
CA TYR A 28 6.56 7.70 -7.11
C TYR A 28 5.33 7.35 -6.27
N ARG A 29 4.17 7.96 -6.58
CA ARG A 29 2.92 7.69 -5.87
C ARG A 29 2.48 6.24 -6.04
N ILE A 30 2.56 5.71 -7.25
CA ILE A 30 2.20 4.31 -7.56
C ILE A 30 3.11 3.35 -6.78
N ALA A 31 4.43 3.59 -6.75
CA ALA A 31 5.35 2.75 -6.00
C ALA A 31 5.02 2.71 -4.48
N ASN A 32 4.63 3.85 -3.89
CA ASN A 32 4.19 3.92 -2.49
C ASN A 32 2.83 3.24 -2.25
N GLN A 33 1.90 3.34 -3.20
CA GLN A 33 0.62 2.64 -3.14
C GLN A 33 0.82 1.12 -3.19
N LEU A 34 1.72 0.64 -4.06
CA LEU A 34 2.08 -0.79 -4.11
C LEU A 34 2.67 -1.27 -2.78
N LEU A 35 3.52 -0.48 -2.11
CA LEU A 35 4.00 -0.81 -0.76
C LEU A 35 2.87 -0.92 0.27
N SER A 36 1.93 0.02 0.23
CA SER A 36 0.78 0.02 1.12
C SER A 36 -0.10 -1.22 0.90
N LEU A 37 -0.32 -1.58 -0.36
CA LEU A 37 -1.06 -2.79 -0.75
C LEU A 37 -0.31 -4.07 -0.36
N ALA A 38 1.01 -4.11 -0.52
CA ALA A 38 1.82 -5.25 -0.12
C ALA A 38 1.76 -5.48 1.39
N PHE A 39 1.85 -4.40 2.17
CA PHE A 39 1.68 -4.46 3.61
C PHE A 39 0.29 -5.01 3.97
N ALA A 40 -0.78 -4.47 3.37
CA ALA A 40 -2.13 -4.96 3.60
C ALA A 40 -2.28 -6.45 3.23
N ALA A 41 -1.70 -6.86 2.10
CA ALA A 41 -1.76 -8.24 1.62
C ALA A 41 -0.97 -9.22 2.50
N LYS A 42 0.14 -8.77 3.11
CA LYS A 42 0.94 -9.59 4.03
C LYS A 42 0.14 -10.04 5.25
N TYR A 43 -0.60 -9.12 5.86
CA TYR A 43 -1.28 -9.34 7.14
C TYR A 43 -2.74 -9.73 7.00
N PHE A 44 -3.41 -9.30 5.92
CA PHE A 44 -4.86 -9.43 5.76
C PHE A 44 -5.28 -9.98 4.40
N GLY A 45 -4.35 -10.16 3.47
CA GLY A 45 -4.65 -10.60 2.11
C GLY A 45 -4.78 -12.11 1.99
N THR A 46 -5.59 -12.55 1.03
CA THR A 46 -5.59 -13.93 0.54
C THR A 46 -4.46 -14.14 -0.46
N ASP A 47 -4.10 -15.40 -0.73
CA ASP A 47 -3.12 -15.75 -1.78
C ASP A 47 -3.53 -15.19 -3.15
N PHE A 48 -4.85 -15.18 -3.43
CA PHE A 48 -5.40 -14.57 -4.64
C PHE A 48 -5.12 -13.06 -4.72
N ASN A 49 -5.40 -12.32 -3.64
CA ASN A 49 -5.14 -10.88 -3.61
C ASN A 49 -3.63 -10.59 -3.71
N ARG A 50 -2.81 -11.39 -3.01
CA ARG A 50 -1.35 -11.28 -3.04
C ARG A 50 -0.80 -11.48 -4.45
N ALA A 51 -1.24 -12.54 -5.15
CA ALA A 51 -0.86 -12.81 -6.53
C ALA A 51 -1.27 -11.67 -7.48
N ARG A 52 -2.49 -11.15 -7.36
CA ARG A 52 -2.93 -10.01 -8.19
C ARG A 52 -2.10 -8.75 -7.97
N ILE A 53 -1.78 -8.43 -6.72
CA ILE A 53 -0.93 -7.27 -6.41
C ILE A 53 0.48 -7.51 -6.93
N TRP A 54 0.99 -8.75 -6.85
CA TRP A 54 2.27 -9.13 -7.43
C TRP A 54 2.32 -8.92 -8.94
N ASP A 55 1.29 -9.35 -9.67
CA ASP A 55 1.19 -9.14 -11.13
C ASP A 55 1.24 -7.64 -11.47
N CYS A 56 0.53 -6.80 -10.72
CA CYS A 56 0.60 -5.34 -10.86
C CYS A 56 2.01 -4.80 -10.57
N CYS A 57 2.70 -5.32 -9.54
CA CYS A 57 4.08 -4.94 -9.25
C CYS A 57 5.01 -5.30 -10.41
N VAL A 58 4.89 -6.52 -10.94
CA VAL A 58 5.72 -6.99 -12.07
C VAL A 58 5.52 -6.10 -13.29
N ALA A 59 4.26 -5.78 -13.64
CA ALA A 59 3.96 -4.89 -14.75
C ALA A 59 4.53 -3.48 -14.54
N PHE A 60 4.30 -2.89 -13.36
CA PHE A 60 4.82 -1.56 -13.03
C PHE A 60 6.35 -1.49 -13.12
N TYR A 61 7.08 -2.47 -12.56
CA TYR A 61 8.54 -2.50 -12.61
C TYR A 61 9.11 -2.93 -13.97
N ALA A 62 8.30 -3.51 -14.87
CA ALA A 62 8.68 -3.69 -16.26
C ALA A 62 8.66 -2.34 -17.00
N GLU A 63 7.57 -1.58 -16.86
CA GLU A 63 7.43 -0.24 -17.44
C GLU A 63 8.48 0.74 -16.88
N LEU A 64 8.69 0.74 -15.55
CA LEU A 64 9.70 1.58 -14.90
C LEU A 64 11.10 1.32 -15.45
N ARG A 65 11.44 0.06 -15.73
CA ARG A 65 12.72 -0.31 -16.34
C ARG A 65 12.81 0.11 -17.80
N ALA A 66 11.70 0.10 -18.53
CA ALA A 66 11.65 0.60 -19.91
C ALA A 66 11.90 2.11 -19.99
N LEU A 67 11.46 2.88 -18.99
CA LEU A 67 11.74 4.31 -18.87
C LEU A 67 13.21 4.62 -18.59
N GLY A 68 13.91 3.75 -17.84
CA GLY A 68 15.36 3.85 -17.62
C GLY A 68 15.80 5.19 -17.02
N GLU A 69 16.71 5.88 -17.70
CA GLU A 69 17.28 7.18 -17.27
C GLU A 69 16.27 8.33 -17.27
N GLN A 70 15.09 8.15 -17.88
CA GLN A 70 14.04 9.16 -17.87
C GLN A 70 13.43 9.32 -16.47
N VAL A 71 13.46 8.27 -15.64
CA VAL A 71 12.95 8.31 -14.28
C VAL A 71 13.81 9.24 -13.42
N GLU A 72 13.21 10.29 -12.90
CA GLU A 72 13.91 11.28 -12.10
C GLU A 72 14.35 10.68 -10.76
N PRO A 73 15.62 10.87 -10.36
CA PRO A 73 16.11 10.37 -9.09
C PRO A 73 15.46 11.13 -7.92
N ARG A 74 15.11 10.38 -6.86
CA ARG A 74 14.63 10.97 -5.60
C ARG A 74 15.58 10.67 -4.45
N ALA A 75 16.00 11.72 -3.75
CA ALA A 75 16.95 11.60 -2.64
C ALA A 75 16.51 10.62 -1.53
N ASN A 76 15.20 10.52 -1.29
CA ASN A 76 14.64 9.72 -0.19
C ASN A 76 13.88 8.48 -0.68
N PHE A 77 14.03 8.07 -1.95
CA PHE A 77 13.30 6.94 -2.49
C PHE A 77 14.18 6.10 -3.41
N ASN A 78 14.22 4.80 -3.14
CA ASN A 78 14.99 3.85 -3.93
C ASN A 78 14.05 2.78 -4.48
N TYR A 79 13.77 2.87 -5.78
CA TYR A 79 12.86 1.95 -6.48
C TYR A 79 13.33 0.49 -6.41
N ASP A 80 14.63 0.22 -6.45
CA ASP A 80 15.15 -1.15 -6.34
C ASP A 80 14.91 -1.75 -4.96
N CYS A 81 15.13 -0.95 -3.90
CA CYS A 81 14.84 -1.35 -2.53
C CYS A 81 13.34 -1.64 -2.35
N VAL A 82 12.48 -0.76 -2.87
CA VAL A 82 11.04 -0.93 -2.86
C VAL A 82 10.64 -2.22 -3.58
N HIS A 83 11.18 -2.47 -4.77
CA HIS A 83 10.93 -3.70 -5.53
C HIS A 83 11.31 -4.95 -4.75
N GLN A 84 12.47 -4.95 -4.06
CA GLN A 84 12.90 -6.08 -3.24
C GLN A 84 11.94 -6.34 -2.08
N ILE A 85 11.45 -5.28 -1.42
CA ILE A 85 10.46 -5.41 -0.33
C ILE A 85 9.15 -6.00 -0.87
N LEU A 86 8.66 -5.48 -2.00
CA LEU A 86 7.46 -5.98 -2.67
C LEU A 86 7.62 -7.45 -3.04
N LYS A 87 8.76 -7.83 -3.62
CA LYS A 87 9.07 -9.21 -3.99
C LYS A 87 9.03 -10.14 -2.79
N ARG A 88 9.75 -9.83 -1.71
CA ARG A 88 9.72 -10.67 -0.49
C ARG A 88 8.32 -10.82 0.10
N THR A 89 7.49 -9.80 -0.04
CA THR A 89 6.17 -9.77 0.58
C THR A 89 5.09 -10.47 -0.26
N LEU A 90 5.18 -10.33 -1.58
CA LEU A 90 4.11 -10.67 -2.51
C LEU A 90 4.44 -11.85 -3.43
N ASP A 91 5.72 -12.07 -3.76
CA ASP A 91 6.12 -13.11 -4.71
C ASP A 91 5.79 -14.50 -4.13
N PRO A 92 4.87 -15.26 -4.76
CA PRO A 92 4.43 -16.56 -4.25
C PRO A 92 5.57 -17.56 -4.06
N GLU A 93 6.63 -17.47 -4.88
CA GLU A 93 7.77 -18.38 -4.78
C GLU A 93 8.67 -18.05 -3.58
N PHE A 94 8.84 -16.76 -3.26
CA PHE A 94 9.57 -16.33 -2.06
C PHE A 94 8.79 -16.61 -0.77
N VAL A 95 7.48 -16.37 -0.79
CA VAL A 95 6.61 -16.62 0.37
C VAL A 95 6.55 -18.11 0.71
N LYS A 96 6.55 -19.00 -0.29
CA LYS A 96 6.64 -20.44 -0.06
C LYS A 96 7.98 -20.85 0.58
N GLN A 97 9.09 -20.23 0.17
CA GLN A 97 10.40 -20.48 0.76
C GLN A 97 10.50 -20.02 2.23
N GLU A 98 9.95 -18.86 2.59
CA GLU A 98 9.89 -18.43 4.01
C GLU A 98 9.03 -19.37 4.87
N ASN A 99 7.94 -19.91 4.32
CA ASN A 99 7.07 -20.86 5.03
C ASN A 99 7.67 -22.27 5.17
N GLU A 100 8.58 -22.68 4.27
CA GLU A 100 9.25 -23.99 4.38
C GLU A 100 10.43 -23.99 5.36
N ASP A 101 11.11 -22.87 5.57
CA ASP A 101 12.31 -22.79 6.42
C ASP A 101 12.11 -22.20 7.82
N VAL A 102 10.91 -21.68 8.15
CA VAL A 102 10.64 -21.08 9.47
C VAL A 102 9.24 -21.47 9.98
N LEU A 103 9.12 -22.70 10.49
CA LEU A 103 8.15 -23.02 11.55
C LEU A 103 8.63 -22.39 12.88
N VAL A 104 8.75 -21.07 12.93
CA VAL A 104 8.62 -20.38 14.21
C VAL A 104 7.13 -20.32 14.42
N GLU A 105 6.62 -21.09 15.37
CA GLU A 105 5.31 -20.83 15.95
C GLU A 105 5.35 -19.37 16.42
N GLU A 106 4.90 -18.44 15.56
CA GLU A 106 4.59 -17.09 15.98
C GLU A 106 3.45 -17.25 16.98
N ASP A 107 3.88 -17.29 18.23
CA ASP A 107 3.09 -17.29 19.43
C ASP A 107 1.88 -16.38 19.17
N LYS A 108 0.68 -16.96 19.14
CA LYS A 108 -0.59 -16.26 18.85
C LYS A 108 -0.87 -15.10 19.81
N THR A 109 0.01 -14.90 20.80
CA THR A 109 0.08 -13.82 21.76
C THR A 109 0.80 -12.56 21.24
N ALA A 110 1.62 -12.64 20.18
CA ALA A 110 2.32 -11.47 19.59
C ALA A 110 1.55 -10.78 18.45
N VAL A 111 0.49 -11.43 17.96
CA VAL A 111 -0.32 -11.05 16.76
C VAL A 111 -1.06 -9.71 16.93
N PHE A 112 -1.12 -9.16 18.15
CA PHE A 112 -1.85 -7.93 18.46
C PHE A 112 -0.96 -6.86 19.11
N SER A 113 0.27 -6.70 18.62
CA SER A 113 1.18 -5.66 19.14
C SER A 113 0.92 -4.28 18.56
N ILE A 114 0.24 -4.14 17.41
CA ILE A 114 -0.02 -2.85 16.74
C ILE A 114 -1.52 -2.65 16.51
N CYS A 115 -2.03 -1.48 16.90
CA CYS A 115 -3.44 -1.12 16.77
C CYS A 115 -3.79 -0.78 15.31
N PRO A 116 -4.84 -1.39 14.71
CA PRO A 116 -5.26 -1.07 13.34
C PRO A 116 -5.74 0.37 13.15
N ILE A 117 -6.29 1.01 14.19
CA ILE A 117 -6.81 2.40 14.13
C ILE A 117 -5.66 3.41 14.16
N SER A 118 -4.76 3.28 15.14
CA SER A 118 -3.70 4.29 15.37
C SER A 118 -2.37 3.97 14.69
N ARG A 119 -2.18 2.73 14.20
CA ARG A 119 -0.91 2.19 13.69
C ARG A 119 0.24 2.31 14.69
N ARG A 120 -0.08 2.37 15.99
CA ARG A 120 0.88 2.43 17.10
C ARG A 120 0.85 1.14 17.91
N PRO A 121 1.90 0.84 18.70
CA PRO A 121 1.88 -0.27 19.62
C PRO A 121 0.66 -0.22 20.56
N ILE A 122 -0.01 -1.36 20.76
CA ILE A 122 -1.16 -1.47 21.67
C ILE A 122 -0.65 -1.39 23.10
N SER A 123 -1.11 -0.37 23.82
CA SER A 123 -0.81 -0.19 25.24
C SER A 123 -1.87 -0.86 26.10
N HIS A 124 -3.15 -0.76 25.70
CA HIS A 124 -4.28 -1.38 26.38
C HIS A 124 -5.16 -2.13 25.37
N PRO A 125 -5.01 -3.46 25.24
CA PRO A 125 -5.74 -4.23 24.23
C PRO A 125 -7.23 -4.32 24.55
N VAL A 126 -8.06 -4.06 23.54
CA VAL A 126 -9.50 -4.27 23.56
C VAL A 126 -9.88 -5.10 22.36
N SER A 127 -10.51 -6.25 22.59
CA SER A 127 -11.01 -7.11 21.51
C SER A 127 -12.43 -6.70 21.15
N GLN A 128 -12.70 -6.53 19.85
CA GLN A 128 -14.03 -6.25 19.35
C GLN A 128 -14.36 -7.17 18.19
N ARG A 129 -15.50 -7.84 18.32
CA ARG A 129 -16.05 -8.72 17.28
C ARG A 129 -17.03 -7.93 16.44
N PHE A 130 -16.82 -7.91 15.13
CA PHE A 130 -17.76 -7.34 14.18
C PHE A 130 -18.39 -8.47 13.38
N SER A 131 -19.72 -8.46 13.30
CA SER A 131 -20.50 -9.40 12.49
C SER A 131 -21.24 -8.64 11.41
N SER A 132 -21.06 -9.04 10.16
CA SER A 132 -21.81 -8.51 9.01
C SER A 132 -22.32 -9.70 8.19
N GLY A 133 -23.62 -10.01 8.31
CA GLY A 133 -24.21 -11.19 7.66
C GLY A 133 -23.65 -12.50 8.22
N GLU A 134 -23.12 -13.37 7.36
CA GLU A 134 -22.49 -14.64 7.74
C GLU A 134 -21.00 -14.48 8.12
N ASP A 135 -20.41 -13.31 7.84
CA ASP A 135 -19.01 -13.02 8.14
C ASP A 135 -18.86 -12.41 9.53
N SER A 136 -17.88 -12.90 10.30
CA SER A 136 -17.46 -12.26 11.54
C SER A 136 -15.94 -12.14 11.61
N CYS A 137 -15.47 -10.97 12.03
CA CYS A 137 -14.05 -10.70 12.23
C CYS A 137 -13.80 -10.25 13.67
N ASP A 138 -12.71 -10.76 14.25
CA ASP A 138 -12.23 -10.41 15.58
C ASP A 138 -10.98 -9.54 15.43
N HIS A 139 -11.00 -8.35 16.01
CA HIS A 139 -9.89 -7.41 15.96
C HIS A 139 -9.52 -6.91 17.35
N VAL A 140 -8.22 -6.71 17.59
CA VAL A 140 -7.71 -6.09 18.80
C VAL A 140 -7.29 -4.66 18.49
N PHE A 141 -7.78 -3.72 19.30
CA PHE A 141 -7.47 -2.30 19.21
C PHE A 141 -6.83 -1.82 20.51
N ASP A 142 -6.20 -0.64 20.45
CA ASP A 142 -5.85 0.10 21.65
C ASP A 142 -7.09 0.82 22.18
N HIS A 143 -7.34 0.72 23.49
CA HIS A 143 -8.52 1.22 24.19
C HIS A 143 -8.82 2.69 23.85
N THR A 144 -7.82 3.56 23.90
CA THR A 144 -8.02 4.99 23.65
C THR A 144 -8.42 5.24 22.20
N SER A 145 -7.84 4.48 21.27
CA SER A 145 -8.08 4.61 19.84
C SER A 145 -9.51 4.19 19.47
N ILE A 146 -10.02 3.10 20.05
CA ILE A 146 -11.39 2.64 19.77
C ILE A 146 -12.45 3.52 20.44
N GLU A 147 -12.18 4.03 21.65
CA GLU A 147 -13.10 4.97 22.29
C GLU A 147 -13.21 6.29 21.53
N GLU A 148 -12.11 6.81 20.98
CA GLU A 148 -12.13 8.00 20.13
C GLU A 148 -12.93 7.76 18.85
N LEU A 149 -12.76 6.60 18.21
CA LEU A 149 -13.55 6.22 17.05
C LEU A 149 -15.05 6.14 17.39
N LEU A 150 -15.41 5.49 18.51
CA LEU A 150 -16.79 5.40 19.00
C LEU A 150 -17.39 6.77 19.31
N ARG A 151 -16.63 7.64 19.99
CA ARG A 151 -17.06 9.01 20.35
C ARG A 151 -17.24 9.90 19.13
N SER A 152 -16.37 9.79 18.12
CA SER A 152 -16.46 10.60 16.90
C SER A 152 -17.53 10.12 15.91
N SER A 153 -17.89 8.83 15.95
CA SER A 153 -18.82 8.23 14.99
C SER A 153 -20.30 8.46 15.29
N ASN A 154 -20.69 9.04 16.44
CA ASN A 154 -22.09 9.37 16.82
C ASN A 154 -23.15 8.25 16.62
N PHE A 155 -22.76 6.98 16.45
CA PHE A 155 -23.68 5.90 16.06
C PHE A 155 -23.44 4.60 16.82
N ASN A 156 -24.55 3.96 17.21
CA ASN A 156 -24.66 2.64 17.84
C ASN A 156 -24.20 1.47 16.95
N VAL A 157 -23.52 1.75 15.83
CA VAL A 157 -23.06 0.77 14.86
C VAL A 157 -21.66 1.18 14.40
N VAL A 158 -20.64 0.55 14.98
CA VAL A 158 -19.27 0.63 14.46
C VAL A 158 -19.13 -0.44 13.40
N ASN A 159 -19.04 -0.02 12.14
CA ASN A 159 -18.66 -0.92 11.05
C ASN A 159 -17.18 -1.25 11.20
N CYS A 160 -16.84 -2.51 10.95
CA CYS A 160 -15.44 -2.91 10.94
C CYS A 160 -14.69 -2.07 9.89
N PRO A 161 -13.62 -1.34 10.27
CA PRO A 161 -12.85 -0.54 9.33
C PRO A 161 -12.12 -1.40 8.28
N VAL A 162 -12.11 -2.73 8.47
CA VAL A 162 -11.52 -3.72 7.57
C VAL A 162 -12.58 -4.36 6.65
N ALA A 163 -13.82 -4.56 7.12
CA ALA A 163 -14.86 -5.25 6.35
C ALA A 163 -15.62 -4.33 5.37
N GLY A 164 -15.51 -3.00 5.48
CA GLY A 164 -16.17 -2.04 4.60
C GLY A 164 -15.52 -1.83 3.23
N MET A 165 -14.51 -2.64 2.85
CA MET A 165 -13.81 -2.55 1.56
C MET A 165 -14.13 -3.70 0.59
N SER A 166 -15.27 -4.39 0.77
CA SER A 166 -15.81 -5.35 -0.21
C SER A 166 -16.55 -4.67 -1.35
#